data_AF-A0A316Q0J3-F1
#
_entry.id   AF-A0A316Q0J3-F1
#
_cell.length_a   1.000
_cell.length_b   1.000
_cell.length_c   1.000
_cell.angle_alpha   90.00
_cell.angle_beta   90.00
_cell.angle_gamma   90.00
#
_symmetry.space_group_name_H-M   'P 1'
#
loop_
_entity.id
_entity.type
_entity.pdbx_description
1 polymer ?
#
loop_
_entity_poly.entity_id
_entity_poly.type
_entity_poly.pdbx_seq_one_letter_code
_entity_poly.pdbx_strand_id
1 'polypeptide(L)'
;MSFEIFDKTIQLTDMYTASVRWIFVLLALYILIRSIKSLLQTKNPSEVWAYMNMKILRTNDEGIPVESEEISMPITHWESVIGRDKNCDISIQDPALSRNHGILMRDTKGNWTYRDLGSKNGTLINGEEVGSAVGQRRSAKSKKSKIGQMGHAVSVEYGDIIQAGLTEMILMPISVEEKNNNTAMRRLDTHFMTAGPSLAALVLFQILTAFQLWIALGEEYYTQVFFSMGGLTVIMLAYFAVMRGLGNTAFEMETIAFFLSTLSMAVVASSAPESMFKQFIAITLGAGAMIIMCIILRNLDRTKKLRWVLLIGAAILLIANLTIGTFSYGAKNWISIGGFSFQPSEIVKVVFIWIGAATLDELYEKKNLMVFMIFSVYCFGCLGLMGDFGTAIIFFVTFLIISFLRSGDFSKLVLMVGAAAVGGFMILRFKPYIANRFASWTHVWDAAMVDGAGFQQSRTMSAAASGGLVGVGAGEGWLESVPAADTDMVFGMLIEEWGFIIAVLAVLSIVTLSVFAYRAIFAGRSTYYTIAACGAMSMFIFQTTLNVFGCVDLLPFTGVTFPFVSNGGTSMMVSWALLAFLKAADTRERASIAVKAGGKI
;
A
#
# COMPACT_ATOMS: atom_id res chain seq x y z
N MET A 1 -24.54 47.09 29.22
CA MET A 1 -24.97 45.68 29.38
C MET A 1 -24.78 44.85 28.11
N SER A 2 -24.90 45.39 26.88
CA SER A 2 -24.54 44.65 25.65
C SER A 2 -23.03 44.45 25.47
N PHE A 3 -22.21 45.49 25.69
CA PHE A 3 -20.74 45.40 25.52
C PHE A 3 -20.05 44.39 26.45
N GLU A 4 -20.46 44.27 27.72
CA GLU A 4 -19.89 43.31 28.68
C GLU A 4 -20.26 41.85 28.36
N ILE A 5 -21.37 41.61 27.68
CA ILE A 5 -21.77 40.26 27.25
C ILE A 5 -20.91 39.84 26.06
N PHE A 6 -20.71 40.72 25.07
CA PHE A 6 -19.84 40.43 23.93
C PHE A 6 -18.39 40.17 24.33
N ASP A 7 -17.84 40.97 25.25
CA ASP A 7 -16.46 40.81 25.74
C ASP A 7 -16.30 39.49 26.53
N LYS A 8 -17.31 39.11 27.33
CA LYS A 8 -17.35 37.81 28.00
C LYS A 8 -17.48 36.64 27.04
N THR A 9 -18.29 36.77 25.98
CA THR A 9 -18.45 35.72 24.97
C THR A 9 -17.13 35.49 24.24
N ILE A 10 -16.45 36.54 23.77
CA ILE A 10 -15.15 36.46 23.11
C ILE A 10 -14.10 35.79 24.02
N GLN A 11 -14.02 36.22 25.28
CA GLN A 11 -13.12 35.59 26.26
C GLN A 11 -13.42 34.10 26.49
N LEU A 12 -14.70 33.71 26.51
CA LEU A 12 -15.07 32.30 26.69
C LEU A 12 -14.66 31.45 25.48
N THR A 13 -14.81 31.99 24.27
CA THR A 13 -14.43 31.35 23.01
C THR A 13 -12.93 31.13 22.94
N ASP A 14 -12.13 32.15 23.28
CA ASP A 14 -10.67 32.06 23.30
C ASP A 14 -10.17 31.07 24.35
N MET A 15 -10.79 31.08 25.53
CA MET A 15 -10.49 30.12 26.60
C MET A 15 -10.83 28.68 26.19
N TYR A 16 -11.95 28.47 25.49
CA TYR A 16 -12.33 27.18 24.94
C TYR A 16 -11.30 26.71 23.92
N THR A 17 -10.99 27.52 22.91
CA THR A 17 -10.01 27.19 21.86
C THR A 17 -8.64 26.87 22.47
N ALA A 18 -8.15 27.69 23.41
CA ALA A 18 -6.87 27.46 24.08
C ALA A 18 -6.84 26.13 24.87
N SER A 19 -7.94 25.77 25.52
CA SER A 19 -8.05 24.54 26.31
C SER A 19 -8.15 23.29 25.42
N VAL A 20 -8.99 23.36 24.38
CA VAL A 20 -9.32 22.24 23.51
C VAL A 20 -8.15 21.85 22.60
N ARG A 21 -7.30 22.81 22.21
CA ARG A 21 -6.04 22.57 21.48
C ARG A 21 -5.16 21.52 22.18
N TRP A 22 -5.01 21.60 23.51
CA TRP A 22 -4.28 20.59 24.28
C TRP A 22 -5.01 19.25 24.34
N ILE A 23 -6.34 19.25 24.45
CA ILE A 23 -7.15 18.04 24.45
C ILE A 23 -7.00 17.29 23.12
N PHE A 24 -6.97 17.99 21.98
CA PHE A 24 -6.74 17.38 20.67
C PHE A 24 -5.39 16.67 20.60
N VAL A 25 -4.32 17.28 21.11
CA VAL A 25 -2.98 16.66 21.15
C VAL A 25 -3.01 15.39 22.00
N LEU A 26 -3.62 15.44 23.19
CA LEU A 26 -3.72 14.27 24.07
C LEU A 26 -4.55 13.13 23.46
N LEU A 27 -5.68 13.45 22.82
CA LEU A 27 -6.51 12.47 22.13
C LEU A 27 -5.79 11.87 20.92
N ALA A 28 -5.15 12.69 20.08
CA ALA A 28 -4.39 12.22 18.94
C ALA A 28 -3.24 11.28 19.36
N LEU A 29 -2.49 11.66 20.41
CA LEU A 29 -1.46 10.80 21.00
C LEU A 29 -2.05 9.49 21.51
N TYR A 30 -3.16 9.54 22.25
CA TYR A 30 -3.81 8.34 22.78
C TYR A 30 -4.27 7.38 21.67
N ILE A 31 -4.95 7.91 20.64
CA ILE A 31 -5.45 7.13 19.49
C ILE A 31 -4.28 6.45 18.77
N LEU A 32 -3.20 7.19 18.48
CA LEU A 32 -2.09 6.67 17.71
C LEU A 32 -1.17 5.78 18.53
N ILE A 33 -0.76 6.14 19.75
CA ILE A 33 0.08 5.27 20.58
C ILE A 33 -0.59 3.90 20.77
N ARG A 34 -1.91 3.88 20.99
CA ARG A 34 -2.67 2.64 21.13
C ARG A 34 -2.70 1.83 19.83
N SER A 35 -2.94 2.47 18.70
CA SER A 35 -2.97 1.82 17.38
C SER A 35 -1.58 1.29 16.97
N ILE A 36 -0.54 2.11 17.14
CA ILE A 36 0.87 1.78 16.88
C ILE A 36 1.30 0.61 17.76
N LYS A 37 1.05 0.68 19.08
CA LYS A 37 1.42 -0.38 20.01
C LYS A 37 0.76 -1.71 19.63
N SER A 38 -0.53 -1.70 19.30
CA SER A 38 -1.24 -2.91 18.87
C SER A 38 -0.65 -3.50 17.57
N LEU A 39 -0.38 -2.66 16.56
CA LEU A 39 0.25 -3.11 15.31
C LEU A 39 1.68 -3.62 15.51
N LEU A 40 2.47 -2.99 16.39
CA LEU A 40 3.86 -3.35 16.63
C LEU A 40 4.06 -4.50 17.63
N GLN A 41 3.11 -4.78 18.51
CA GLN A 41 3.22 -5.90 19.46
C GLN A 41 2.79 -7.24 18.88
N THR A 42 2.13 -7.22 17.72
CA THR A 42 1.68 -8.44 17.03
C THR A 42 2.89 -9.33 16.67
N LYS A 43 2.93 -10.54 17.20
CA LYS A 43 3.88 -11.57 16.78
C LYS A 43 3.35 -12.30 15.55
N ASN A 44 4.23 -12.54 14.60
CA ASN A 44 3.93 -13.30 13.40
C ASN A 44 4.87 -14.51 13.33
N PRO A 45 4.60 -15.61 14.07
CA PRO A 45 5.40 -16.81 13.94
C PRO A 45 5.22 -17.40 12.53
N SER A 46 6.32 -17.84 11.93
CA SER A 46 6.29 -18.61 10.68
C SER A 46 5.62 -19.95 10.96
N GLU A 47 4.49 -20.21 10.29
CA GLU A 47 3.77 -21.48 10.45
C GLU A 47 4.40 -22.55 9.56
N VAL A 48 4.70 -23.73 10.11
CA VAL A 48 5.13 -24.88 9.32
C VAL A 48 3.90 -25.53 8.68
N TRP A 49 3.87 -25.64 7.35
CA TRP A 49 2.76 -26.19 6.58
C TRP A 49 2.96 -27.65 6.16
N ALA A 50 4.21 -28.04 5.97
CA ALA A 50 4.65 -29.36 5.57
C ALA A 50 6.15 -29.49 5.86
N TYR A 51 6.67 -30.71 5.80
CA TYR A 51 8.11 -30.97 5.81
C TYR A 51 8.53 -31.48 4.44
N MET A 52 9.66 -30.98 3.94
CA MET A 52 10.33 -31.57 2.79
C MET A 52 11.44 -32.48 3.30
N ASN A 53 11.26 -33.79 3.14
CA ASN A 53 12.32 -34.76 3.39
C ASN A 53 13.15 -34.92 2.12
N MET A 54 14.45 -34.71 2.23
CA MET A 54 15.37 -34.76 1.09
C MET A 54 16.38 -35.87 1.32
N LYS A 55 16.55 -36.72 0.30
CA LYS A 55 17.58 -37.74 0.20
C LYS A 55 18.49 -37.39 -0.97
N ILE A 56 19.75 -37.09 -0.69
CA ILE A 56 20.74 -36.88 -1.75
C ILE A 56 21.35 -38.24 -2.08
N LEU A 57 21.19 -38.70 -3.31
CA LEU A 57 21.80 -39.93 -3.80
C LEU A 57 23.25 -39.62 -4.19
N ARG A 58 24.22 -40.17 -3.44
CA ARG A 58 25.63 -40.10 -3.82
C ARG A 58 26.04 -41.43 -4.43
N THR A 59 26.81 -41.43 -5.50
CA THR A 59 27.46 -42.65 -6.00
C THR A 59 28.83 -42.80 -5.36
N ASN A 60 29.17 -44.01 -4.91
CA ASN A 60 30.55 -44.34 -4.51
C ASN A 60 31.46 -44.47 -5.75
N ASP A 61 32.76 -44.73 -5.52
CA ASP A 61 33.77 -44.89 -6.57
C ASP A 61 33.47 -46.05 -7.56
N GLU A 62 32.54 -46.94 -7.21
CA GLU A 62 32.08 -48.07 -8.02
C GLU A 62 30.76 -47.78 -8.78
N GLY A 63 30.23 -46.55 -8.67
CA GLY A 63 28.98 -46.15 -9.31
C GLY A 63 27.71 -46.67 -8.63
N ILE A 64 27.83 -47.23 -7.41
CA ILE A 64 26.71 -47.71 -6.61
C ILE A 64 26.13 -46.53 -5.82
N PRO A 65 24.80 -46.30 -5.85
CA PRO A 65 24.16 -45.31 -5.00
C PRO A 65 24.35 -45.69 -3.53
N VAL A 66 25.08 -44.87 -2.78
CA VAL A 66 25.22 -44.94 -1.33
C VAL A 66 24.31 -43.88 -0.74
N GLU A 67 23.45 -44.31 0.19
CA GLU A 67 22.55 -43.42 0.94
C GLU A 67 23.37 -42.32 1.62
N SER A 68 23.05 -41.06 1.32
CA SER A 68 23.64 -39.91 1.99
C SER A 68 22.57 -39.14 2.76
N GLU A 69 23.04 -38.46 3.80
CA GLU A 69 22.33 -37.51 4.68
C GLU A 69 20.85 -37.26 4.34
N GLU A 70 19.95 -37.81 5.16
CA GLU A 70 18.54 -37.41 5.18
C GLU A 70 18.40 -36.05 5.86
N ILE A 71 17.89 -35.06 5.13
CA ILE A 71 17.65 -33.73 5.65
C ILE A 71 16.14 -33.47 5.58
N SER A 72 15.53 -33.22 6.74
CA SER A 72 14.15 -32.76 6.83
C SER A 72 14.12 -31.26 7.04
N MET A 73 13.40 -30.53 6.20
CA MET A 73 13.26 -29.08 6.35
C MET A 73 11.80 -28.63 6.38
N PRO A 74 11.44 -27.70 7.28
CA PRO A 74 10.09 -27.18 7.37
C PRO A 74 9.79 -26.25 6.19
N ILE A 75 8.61 -26.40 5.59
CA ILE A 75 8.08 -25.49 4.58
C ILE A 75 7.17 -24.49 5.29
N THR A 76 7.61 -23.24 5.34
CA THR A 76 6.93 -22.15 6.07
C THR A 76 6.22 -21.15 5.17
N HIS A 77 6.50 -21.17 3.87
CA HIS A 77 5.94 -20.26 2.87
C HIS A 77 4.99 -21.00 1.93
N TRP A 78 4.01 -20.32 1.32
CA TRP A 78 3.14 -20.97 0.32
C TRP A 78 3.85 -21.20 -1.00
N GLU A 79 4.81 -20.35 -1.33
CA GLU A 79 5.66 -20.49 -2.51
C GLU A 79 7.06 -20.77 -1.98
N SER A 80 7.66 -21.88 -2.40
CA SER A 80 9.02 -22.27 -1.98
C SER A 80 9.83 -22.64 -3.20
N VAL A 81 10.83 -21.82 -3.51
CA VAL A 81 11.76 -22.05 -4.61
C VAL A 81 12.77 -23.12 -4.19
N ILE A 82 12.91 -24.13 -5.04
CA ILE A 82 13.85 -25.23 -4.89
C ILE A 82 15.00 -25.02 -5.87
N GLY A 83 16.24 -25.09 -5.40
CA GLY A 83 17.40 -24.91 -6.25
C GLY A 83 18.73 -25.04 -5.52
N ARG A 84 19.83 -24.93 -6.27
CA ARG A 84 21.18 -24.96 -5.68
C ARG A 84 21.69 -23.61 -5.19
N ASP A 85 21.00 -22.51 -5.53
CA ASP A 85 21.40 -21.18 -5.09
C ASP A 85 21.04 -20.99 -3.62
N LYS A 86 21.91 -20.33 -2.85
CA LYS A 86 21.71 -20.09 -1.41
C LYS A 86 20.51 -19.20 -1.11
N ASN A 87 20.05 -18.45 -2.11
CA ASN A 87 18.88 -17.59 -2.00
C ASN A 87 17.55 -18.34 -2.24
N CYS A 88 17.57 -19.64 -2.54
CA CYS A 88 16.35 -20.46 -2.62
C CYS A 88 15.81 -20.78 -1.23
N ASP A 89 14.49 -20.83 -1.09
CA ASP A 89 13.83 -21.25 0.16
C ASP A 89 14.24 -22.67 0.55
N ILE A 90 14.37 -23.54 -0.46
CA ILE A 90 14.90 -24.91 -0.37
C ILE A 90 16.21 -24.96 -1.15
N SER A 91 17.30 -24.60 -0.48
CA SER A 91 18.66 -24.62 -1.04
C SER A 91 19.31 -25.99 -0.84
N ILE A 92 19.53 -26.71 -1.94
CA ILE A 92 20.12 -28.05 -1.94
C ILE A 92 21.51 -28.01 -2.57
N GLN A 93 22.53 -28.54 -1.88
CA GLN A 93 23.89 -28.59 -2.40
C GLN A 93 24.09 -29.75 -3.39
N ASP A 94 23.39 -29.67 -4.52
CA ASP A 94 23.50 -30.62 -5.62
C ASP A 94 23.94 -29.88 -6.90
N PRO A 95 25.13 -30.19 -7.44
CA PRO A 95 25.61 -29.59 -8.69
C PRO A 95 24.69 -29.84 -9.89
N ALA A 96 23.93 -30.93 -9.88
CA ALA A 96 22.97 -31.30 -10.91
C ALA A 96 21.66 -30.49 -10.81
N LEU A 97 21.39 -29.81 -9.70
CA LEU A 97 20.28 -28.86 -9.63
C LEU A 97 20.63 -27.56 -10.35
N SER A 98 19.62 -26.94 -10.98
CA SER A 98 19.75 -25.58 -11.48
C SER A 98 19.74 -24.59 -10.32
N ARG A 99 20.29 -23.37 -10.53
CA ARG A 99 20.32 -22.32 -9.48
C ARG A 99 18.93 -22.11 -8.88
N ASN A 100 17.94 -21.98 -9.75
CA ASN A 100 16.52 -22.03 -9.43
C ASN A 100 15.93 -23.15 -10.29
N HIS A 101 15.62 -24.29 -9.68
CA HIS A 101 15.26 -25.52 -10.38
C HIS A 101 13.74 -25.64 -10.54
N GLY A 102 13.02 -25.52 -9.42
CA GLY A 102 11.58 -25.71 -9.36
C GLY A 102 10.95 -24.78 -8.33
N ILE A 103 9.62 -24.72 -8.34
CA ILE A 103 8.86 -24.04 -7.29
C ILE A 103 7.74 -24.96 -6.82
N LEU A 104 7.66 -25.11 -5.50
CA LEU A 104 6.55 -25.77 -4.82
C LEU A 104 5.57 -24.69 -4.35
N MET A 105 4.29 -24.86 -4.66
CA MET A 105 3.25 -23.88 -4.41
C MET A 105 2.05 -24.51 -3.70
N ARG A 106 1.57 -23.87 -2.63
CA ARG A 106 0.39 -24.26 -1.87
C ARG A 106 -0.77 -23.31 -2.15
N ASP A 107 -1.94 -23.85 -2.44
CA ASP A 107 -3.14 -23.03 -2.64
C ASP A 107 -3.88 -22.73 -1.31
N THR A 108 -4.91 -21.88 -1.40
CA THR A 108 -5.77 -21.53 -0.25
C THR A 108 -6.55 -22.71 0.33
N LYS A 109 -6.71 -23.81 -0.43
CA LYS A 109 -7.40 -25.03 -0.02
C LYS A 109 -6.46 -26.06 0.61
N GLY A 110 -5.15 -25.85 0.51
CA GLY A 110 -4.12 -26.75 1.01
C GLY A 110 -3.62 -27.78 0.00
N ASN A 111 -3.98 -27.64 -1.27
CA ASN A 111 -3.41 -28.46 -2.34
C ASN A 111 -2.01 -27.95 -2.69
N TRP A 112 -1.11 -28.88 -2.99
CA TRP A 112 0.25 -28.58 -3.42
C TRP A 112 0.38 -28.77 -4.92
N THR A 113 1.17 -27.90 -5.53
CA THR A 113 1.53 -27.99 -6.95
C THR A 113 3.01 -27.75 -7.10
N TYR A 114 3.64 -28.46 -8.01
CA TYR A 114 5.03 -28.27 -8.37
C TYR A 114 5.13 -27.76 -9.80
N ARG A 115 6.08 -26.87 -10.05
CA ARG A 115 6.40 -26.39 -11.39
C ARG A 115 7.90 -26.36 -11.61
N ASP A 116 8.37 -27.00 -12.68
CA ASP A 116 9.75 -26.90 -13.13
C ASP A 116 9.99 -25.53 -13.80
N LEU A 117 11.10 -24.88 -13.44
CA LEU A 117 11.45 -23.52 -13.86
C LEU A 117 12.27 -23.47 -15.16
N GLY A 118 12.22 -24.52 -15.98
CA GLY A 118 13.09 -24.70 -17.14
C GLY A 118 14.47 -25.16 -16.72
N SER A 119 14.51 -26.08 -15.75
CA SER A 119 15.73 -26.64 -15.22
C SER A 119 16.54 -27.35 -16.32
N LYS A 120 17.86 -27.43 -16.14
CA LYS A 120 18.74 -28.07 -17.14
C LYS A 120 18.53 -29.57 -17.26
N ASN A 121 18.20 -30.24 -16.14
CA ASN A 121 18.12 -31.69 -16.04
C ASN A 121 16.67 -32.21 -15.91
N GLY A 122 15.68 -31.31 -15.89
CA GLY A 122 14.29 -31.67 -15.67
C GLY A 122 13.99 -32.10 -14.24
N THR A 123 12.71 -32.30 -13.98
CA THR A 123 12.19 -32.87 -12.73
C THR A 123 11.28 -34.06 -13.04
N LEU A 124 11.37 -35.11 -12.24
CA LEU A 124 10.49 -36.28 -12.29
C LEU A 124 9.59 -36.26 -11.03
N ILE A 125 8.31 -36.56 -11.18
CA ILE A 125 7.39 -36.80 -10.05
C ILE A 125 6.87 -38.22 -10.18
N ASN A 126 7.12 -39.05 -9.16
CA ASN A 126 6.79 -40.48 -9.16
C ASN A 126 7.32 -41.22 -10.42
N GLY A 127 8.48 -40.79 -10.93
CA GLY A 127 9.11 -41.34 -12.14
C GLY A 127 8.59 -40.77 -13.47
N GLU A 128 7.57 -39.90 -13.48
CA GLU A 128 7.07 -39.23 -14.68
C GLU A 128 7.68 -37.82 -14.85
N GLU A 129 8.11 -37.47 -16.07
CA GLU A 129 8.75 -36.17 -16.34
C GLU A 129 7.74 -35.02 -16.32
N VAL A 130 8.00 -34.03 -15.47
CA VAL A 130 7.17 -32.83 -15.30
C VAL A 130 7.22 -32.00 -16.59
N GLY A 131 6.07 -31.86 -17.26
CA GLY A 131 5.96 -31.17 -18.55
C GLY A 131 5.78 -32.10 -19.76
N SER A 132 5.86 -33.42 -19.56
CA SER A 132 5.27 -34.37 -20.49
C SER A 132 3.74 -34.34 -20.31
N ALA A 133 3.00 -33.96 -21.36
CA ALA A 133 1.55 -33.90 -21.29
C ALA A 133 0.98 -35.33 -21.17
N VAL A 134 0.43 -35.66 -20.01
CA VAL A 134 -0.33 -36.89 -19.79
C VAL A 134 -1.47 -36.97 -20.83
N GLY A 135 -1.48 -38.02 -21.65
CA GLY A 135 -2.66 -38.41 -22.44
C GLY A 135 -2.73 -38.00 -23.92
N GLN A 136 -1.73 -37.36 -24.52
CA GLN A 136 -1.68 -37.19 -25.99
C GLN A 136 -0.54 -37.99 -26.62
N ARG A 137 -0.88 -38.99 -27.44
CA ARG A 137 0.05 -39.65 -28.38
C ARG A 137 0.75 -38.57 -29.21
N ARG A 138 2.01 -38.26 -28.90
CA ARG A 138 2.81 -37.33 -29.71
C ARG A 138 3.90 -38.07 -30.48
N SER A 139 3.92 -37.78 -31.78
CA SER A 139 4.93 -38.19 -32.76
C SER A 139 6.33 -37.72 -32.35
N ALA A 140 7.35 -38.51 -32.73
CA ALA A 140 8.78 -38.35 -32.40
C ALA A 140 9.38 -36.96 -32.73
N LYS A 141 8.68 -36.09 -33.48
CA LYS A 141 9.07 -34.69 -33.73
C LYS A 141 8.83 -33.74 -32.54
N SER A 142 8.08 -34.13 -31.51
CA SER A 142 7.77 -33.31 -30.31
C SER A 142 8.68 -33.57 -29.11
N LYS A 143 9.80 -34.31 -29.28
CA LYS A 143 10.72 -34.71 -28.19
C LYS A 143 11.62 -33.59 -27.64
N LYS A 144 11.42 -32.35 -28.05
CA LYS A 144 12.15 -31.19 -27.51
C LYS A 144 11.18 -30.28 -26.76
N SER A 145 10.93 -30.59 -25.50
CA SER A 145 10.92 -29.51 -24.51
C SER A 145 12.25 -28.78 -24.70
N LYS A 146 12.22 -27.54 -25.18
CA LYS A 146 13.45 -26.77 -25.35
C LYS A 146 13.97 -26.50 -23.94
N ILE A 147 15.16 -27.00 -23.62
CA ILE A 147 15.94 -26.66 -22.41
C ILE A 147 15.75 -25.16 -22.12
N GLY A 148 15.22 -24.84 -20.94
CA GLY A 148 14.92 -23.46 -20.52
C GLY A 148 13.48 -22.95 -20.73
N GLN A 149 12.52 -23.81 -21.12
CA GLN A 149 11.08 -23.48 -21.05
C GLN A 149 10.47 -24.02 -19.75
N MET A 150 9.66 -23.20 -19.08
CA MET A 150 8.99 -23.58 -17.83
C MET A 150 7.94 -24.66 -18.08
N GLY A 151 7.86 -25.63 -17.15
CA GLY A 151 6.85 -26.68 -17.17
C GLY A 151 5.46 -26.17 -16.76
N HIS A 152 4.41 -26.95 -17.08
CA HIS A 152 3.09 -26.72 -16.49
C HIS A 152 3.10 -27.12 -15.01
N ALA A 153 2.25 -26.48 -14.20
CA ALA A 153 2.09 -26.87 -12.80
C ALA A 153 1.42 -28.25 -12.71
N VAL A 154 2.01 -29.16 -11.95
CA VAL A 154 1.51 -30.52 -11.69
C VAL A 154 1.09 -30.60 -10.22
N SER A 155 -0.02 -31.28 -9.92
CA SER A 155 -0.45 -31.49 -8.54
C SER A 155 0.52 -32.42 -7.82
N VAL A 156 0.80 -32.14 -6.56
CA VAL A 156 1.64 -32.98 -5.69
C VAL A 156 0.83 -33.36 -4.46
N GLU A 157 0.80 -34.64 -4.16
CA GLU A 157 0.20 -35.18 -2.95
C GLU A 157 1.26 -35.51 -1.90
N TYR A 158 0.83 -35.66 -0.65
CA TYR A 158 1.75 -36.07 0.41
C TYR A 158 2.23 -37.50 0.16
N GLY A 159 3.54 -37.71 0.20
CA GLY A 159 4.19 -38.98 -0.12
C GLY A 159 4.66 -39.12 -1.56
N ASP A 160 4.30 -38.20 -2.47
CA ASP A 160 4.87 -38.17 -3.82
C ASP A 160 6.38 -37.91 -3.77
N ILE A 161 7.13 -38.58 -4.66
CA ILE A 161 8.58 -38.45 -4.79
C ILE A 161 8.89 -37.47 -5.92
N ILE A 162 9.39 -36.29 -5.57
CA ILE A 162 9.91 -35.30 -6.52
C ILE A 162 11.42 -35.52 -6.66
N GLN A 163 11.85 -36.03 -7.80
CA GLN A 163 13.26 -36.28 -8.09
C GLN A 163 13.81 -35.19 -9.02
N ALA A 164 14.84 -34.49 -8.56
CA ALA A 164 15.53 -33.44 -9.31
C ALA A 164 17.04 -33.65 -9.17
N GLY A 165 17.77 -33.71 -10.28
CA GLY A 165 19.20 -34.00 -10.25
C GLY A 165 19.50 -35.34 -9.56
N LEU A 166 20.32 -35.31 -8.50
CA LEU A 166 20.66 -36.45 -7.66
C LEU A 166 19.87 -36.44 -6.34
N THR A 167 18.84 -35.61 -6.21
CA THR A 167 18.10 -35.45 -4.96
C THR A 167 16.66 -35.94 -5.13
N GLU A 168 16.23 -36.81 -4.22
CA GLU A 168 14.83 -37.20 -4.04
C GLU A 168 14.22 -36.37 -2.91
N MET A 169 13.03 -35.83 -3.15
CA MET A 169 12.34 -34.95 -2.22
C MET A 169 10.92 -35.47 -2.01
N ILE A 170 10.54 -35.70 -0.76
CA ILE A 170 9.24 -36.23 -0.38
C ILE A 170 8.53 -35.21 0.50
N LEU A 171 7.33 -34.81 0.07
CA LEU A 171 6.50 -33.88 0.81
C LEU A 171 5.72 -34.64 1.90
N MET A 172 5.95 -34.27 3.16
CA MET A 172 5.34 -34.89 4.33
C MET A 172 4.36 -33.95 5.03
N PRO A 173 3.21 -34.45 5.52
CA PRO A 173 2.26 -33.64 6.26
C PRO A 173 2.80 -33.32 7.67
N ILE A 174 2.35 -32.20 8.23
CA ILE A 174 2.60 -31.89 9.65
C ILE A 174 1.82 -32.84 10.56
N SER A 175 2.36 -33.08 11.77
CA SER A 175 1.68 -33.88 12.78
C SER A 175 0.39 -33.20 13.26
N VAL A 176 -0.54 -33.97 13.83
CA VAL A 176 -1.79 -33.43 14.42
C VAL A 176 -1.47 -32.49 15.59
N GLU A 177 -0.47 -32.83 16.41
CA GLU A 177 0.00 -32.00 17.52
C GLU A 177 0.53 -30.66 17.04
N GLU A 178 1.32 -30.65 15.97
CA GLU A 178 1.89 -29.42 15.40
C GLU A 178 0.83 -28.58 14.69
N LYS A 179 -0.15 -29.20 14.03
CA LYS A 179 -1.34 -28.51 13.52
C LYS A 179 -2.13 -27.84 14.65
N ASN A 180 -2.28 -28.54 15.78
CA ASN A 180 -2.93 -27.99 16.97
C ASN A 180 -2.09 -26.86 17.58
N ASN A 181 -0.77 -27.00 17.62
CA ASN A 181 0.16 -25.98 18.11
C ASN A 181 0.12 -24.72 17.21
N ASN A 182 0.15 -24.87 15.88
CA ASN A 182 -0.04 -23.76 14.93
C ASN A 182 -1.38 -23.05 15.16
N THR A 183 -2.46 -23.81 15.41
CA THR A 183 -3.78 -23.24 15.70
C THR A 183 -3.82 -22.56 17.06
N ALA A 184 -3.13 -23.09 18.07
CA ALA A 184 -3.02 -22.50 19.39
C ALA A 184 -2.16 -21.21 19.36
N MET A 185 -1.03 -21.21 18.66
CA MET A 185 -0.20 -20.02 18.45
C MET A 185 -0.97 -18.91 17.73
N ARG A 186 -1.77 -19.22 16.70
CA ARG A 186 -2.68 -18.25 16.06
C ARG A 186 -3.62 -17.56 17.06
N ARG A 187 -4.12 -18.32 18.05
CA ARG A 187 -5.04 -17.82 19.09
C ARG A 187 -4.33 -17.08 20.22
N LEU A 188 -3.11 -17.47 20.56
CA LEU A 188 -2.32 -16.90 21.66
C LEU A 188 -1.62 -15.60 21.26
N ASP A 189 -1.15 -15.48 20.02
CA ASP A 189 -0.43 -14.30 19.52
C ASP A 189 -1.34 -13.18 19.00
N THR A 190 -2.66 -13.40 19.01
CA THR A 190 -3.67 -12.39 18.66
C THR A 190 -4.14 -11.60 19.89
N HIS A 191 -3.21 -10.92 20.58
CA HIS A 191 -3.61 -9.97 21.62
C HIS A 191 -4.17 -8.69 20.99
N PHE A 192 -5.43 -8.72 20.54
CA PHE A 192 -6.12 -7.52 20.07
C PHE A 192 -6.34 -6.56 21.25
N MET A 193 -5.78 -5.36 21.16
CA MET A 193 -6.27 -4.28 22.01
C MET A 193 -7.73 -4.03 21.65
N THR A 194 -8.63 -4.00 22.64
CA THR A 194 -10.07 -3.78 22.39
C THR A 194 -10.26 -2.49 21.59
N ALA A 195 -10.95 -2.52 20.44
CA ALA A 195 -11.11 -1.33 19.61
C ALA A 195 -11.89 -0.19 20.32
N GLY A 196 -12.70 -0.52 21.33
CA GLY A 196 -13.62 0.40 22.03
C GLY A 196 -12.99 1.72 22.50
N PRO A 197 -11.94 1.71 23.34
CA PRO A 197 -11.35 2.96 23.84
C PRO A 197 -10.74 3.87 22.75
N SER A 198 -10.10 3.31 21.72
CA SER A 198 -9.57 4.10 20.59
C SER A 198 -10.70 4.71 19.78
N LEU A 199 -11.77 3.94 19.56
CA LEU A 199 -12.97 4.40 18.87
C LEU A 199 -13.67 5.50 19.65
N ALA A 200 -13.85 5.35 20.96
CA ALA A 200 -14.43 6.37 21.82
C ALA A 200 -13.60 7.66 21.84
N ALA A 201 -12.28 7.56 21.90
CA ALA A 201 -11.39 8.71 21.81
C ALA A 201 -11.51 9.41 20.44
N LEU A 202 -11.64 8.65 19.34
CA LEU A 202 -11.82 9.21 18.00
C LEU A 202 -13.20 9.85 17.80
N VAL A 203 -14.26 9.27 18.36
CA VAL A 203 -15.60 9.89 18.41
C VAL A 203 -15.54 11.22 19.18
N LEU A 204 -14.89 11.23 20.35
CA LEU A 204 -14.70 12.45 21.13
C LEU A 204 -13.89 13.49 20.35
N PHE A 205 -12.82 13.08 19.67
CA PHE A 205 -12.02 13.94 18.80
C PHE A 205 -12.90 14.58 17.72
N GLN A 206 -13.69 13.78 16.98
CA GLN A 206 -14.59 14.27 15.92
C GLN A 206 -15.66 15.24 16.43
N ILE A 207 -16.27 14.93 17.59
CA ILE A 207 -17.27 15.81 18.21
C ILE A 207 -16.64 17.15 18.58
N LEU A 208 -15.48 17.12 19.27
CA LEU A 208 -14.76 18.34 19.64
C LEU A 208 -14.34 19.15 18.41
N THR A 209 -13.94 18.48 17.32
CA THR A 209 -13.61 19.16 16.06
C THR A 209 -14.84 19.86 15.47
N ALA A 210 -16.00 19.21 15.43
CA ALA A 210 -17.23 19.83 14.93
C ALA A 210 -17.60 21.09 15.74
N PHE A 211 -17.47 21.03 17.07
CA PHE A 211 -17.70 22.19 17.93
C PHE A 211 -16.66 23.29 17.73
N GLN A 212 -15.37 22.96 17.61
CA GLN A 212 -14.31 23.95 17.34
C GLN A 212 -14.55 24.67 16.01
N LEU A 213 -14.89 23.94 14.95
CA LEU A 213 -15.14 24.53 13.63
C LEU A 213 -16.42 25.37 13.60
N TRP A 214 -17.47 24.97 14.32
CA TRP A 214 -18.66 25.80 14.46
C TRP A 214 -18.35 27.12 15.16
N ILE A 215 -17.51 27.08 16.18
CA ILE A 215 -17.05 28.27 16.90
C ILE A 215 -16.25 29.21 15.98
N ALA A 216 -15.33 28.67 15.19
CA ALA A 216 -14.46 29.46 14.31
C ALA A 216 -15.20 30.02 13.07
N LEU A 217 -15.98 29.17 12.38
CA LEU A 217 -16.66 29.52 11.12
C LEU A 217 -18.03 30.19 11.31
N GLY A 218 -18.56 30.18 12.54
CA GLY A 218 -19.86 30.78 12.87
C GLY A 218 -21.08 30.03 12.29
N GLU A 219 -22.20 30.75 12.18
CA GLU A 219 -23.49 30.16 11.77
C GLU A 219 -23.64 29.95 10.26
N GLU A 220 -22.72 30.46 9.43
CA GLU A 220 -22.85 30.36 7.96
C GLU A 220 -22.68 28.92 7.46
N TYR A 221 -21.74 28.17 8.06
CA TYR A 221 -21.36 26.83 7.60
C TYR A 221 -21.70 25.70 8.59
N TYR A 222 -22.51 25.98 9.62
CA TYR A 222 -22.81 25.01 10.68
C TYR A 222 -23.44 23.71 10.11
N THR A 223 -24.30 23.82 9.10
CA THR A 223 -24.99 22.67 8.52
C THR A 223 -23.97 21.74 7.84
N GLN A 224 -23.05 22.30 7.06
CA GLN A 224 -22.00 21.58 6.35
C GLN A 224 -21.07 20.89 7.35
N VAL A 225 -20.66 21.61 8.41
CA VAL A 225 -19.77 21.10 9.47
C VAL A 225 -20.42 19.94 10.22
N PHE A 226 -21.58 20.16 10.84
CA PHE A 226 -22.22 19.13 11.67
C PHE A 226 -22.72 17.94 10.85
N PHE A 227 -23.25 18.16 9.64
CA PHE A 227 -23.66 17.07 8.76
C PHE A 227 -22.47 16.20 8.35
N SER A 228 -21.38 16.82 7.91
CA SER A 228 -20.26 16.07 7.35
C SER A 228 -19.39 15.42 8.43
N MET A 229 -19.13 16.11 9.54
CA MET A 229 -18.41 15.54 10.69
C MET A 229 -19.26 14.52 11.44
N GLY A 230 -20.53 14.83 11.74
CA GLY A 230 -21.44 13.88 12.36
C GLY A 230 -21.69 12.65 11.48
N GLY A 231 -21.82 12.86 10.16
CA GLY A 231 -21.89 11.80 9.17
C GLY A 231 -20.64 10.92 9.18
N LEU A 232 -19.44 11.51 9.26
CA LEU A 232 -18.19 10.76 9.36
C LEU A 232 -18.17 9.88 10.62
N THR A 233 -18.60 10.41 11.77
CA THR A 233 -18.73 9.66 13.02
C THR A 233 -19.72 8.49 12.86
N VAL A 234 -20.89 8.72 12.29
CA VAL A 234 -21.91 7.68 12.06
C VAL A 234 -21.38 6.59 11.14
N ILE A 235 -20.73 6.96 10.04
CA ILE A 235 -20.16 6.00 9.08
C ILE A 235 -19.05 5.18 9.73
N MET A 236 -18.18 5.80 10.51
CA MET A 236 -17.16 5.10 11.28
C MET A 236 -17.80 4.08 12.23
N LEU A 237 -18.78 4.49 13.02
CA LEU A 237 -19.47 3.58 13.94
C LEU A 237 -20.19 2.44 13.21
N ALA A 238 -20.87 2.74 12.10
CA ALA A 238 -21.53 1.75 11.25
C ALA A 238 -20.53 0.76 10.64
N TYR A 239 -19.40 1.25 10.12
CA TYR A 239 -18.31 0.42 9.62
C TYR A 239 -17.83 -0.55 10.70
N PHE A 240 -17.49 -0.04 11.89
CA PHE A 240 -17.03 -0.88 12.99
C PHE A 240 -18.08 -1.90 13.43
N ALA A 241 -19.34 -1.51 13.51
CA ALA A 241 -20.44 -2.40 13.88
C ALA A 241 -20.63 -3.53 12.86
N VAL A 242 -20.67 -3.20 11.57
CA VAL A 242 -20.81 -4.18 10.47
C VAL A 242 -19.63 -5.14 10.46
N MET A 243 -18.41 -4.61 10.49
CA MET A 243 -17.18 -5.42 10.45
C MET A 243 -17.04 -6.32 11.67
N ARG A 244 -17.45 -5.85 12.86
CA ARG A 244 -17.50 -6.67 14.07
C ARG A 244 -18.59 -7.75 13.99
N GLY A 245 -19.74 -7.43 13.40
CA GLY A 245 -20.80 -8.41 13.11
C GLY A 245 -20.35 -9.51 12.13
N LEU A 246 -19.46 -9.18 11.19
CA LEU A 246 -18.80 -10.13 10.29
C LEU A 246 -17.65 -10.91 10.96
N GLY A 247 -17.40 -10.66 12.25
CA GLY A 247 -16.42 -11.39 13.07
C GLY A 247 -15.02 -10.77 13.08
N ASN A 248 -14.80 -9.59 12.49
CA ASN A 248 -13.49 -8.94 12.53
C ASN A 248 -13.19 -8.32 13.89
N THR A 249 -11.94 -8.41 14.31
CA THR A 249 -11.48 -7.93 15.63
C THR A 249 -10.36 -6.89 15.56
N ALA A 250 -9.67 -6.77 14.43
CA ALA A 250 -8.58 -5.82 14.23
C ALA A 250 -9.06 -4.59 13.43
N PHE A 251 -8.92 -3.41 14.03
CA PHE A 251 -9.43 -2.15 13.49
C PHE A 251 -8.41 -1.01 13.51
N GLU A 252 -7.15 -1.31 13.79
CA GLU A 252 -6.13 -0.27 14.00
C GLU A 252 -5.85 0.52 12.73
N MET A 253 -5.78 -0.16 11.58
CA MET A 253 -5.56 0.48 10.27
C MET A 253 -6.72 1.41 9.92
N GLU A 254 -7.96 0.96 10.15
CA GLU A 254 -9.15 1.77 9.90
C GLU A 254 -9.28 2.92 10.89
N THR A 255 -8.90 2.72 12.15
CA THR A 255 -8.84 3.80 13.15
C THR A 255 -7.88 4.89 12.71
N ILE A 256 -6.69 4.52 12.21
CA ILE A 256 -5.71 5.45 11.65
C ILE A 256 -6.29 6.17 10.42
N ALA A 257 -6.93 5.44 9.49
CA ALA A 257 -7.52 6.02 8.29
C ALA A 257 -8.66 7.01 8.61
N PHE A 258 -9.54 6.68 9.57
CA PHE A 258 -10.59 7.58 10.04
C PHE A 258 -10.04 8.80 10.80
N PHE A 259 -8.96 8.63 11.58
CA PHE A 259 -8.26 9.75 12.21
C PHE A 259 -7.71 10.73 11.16
N LEU A 260 -6.98 10.24 10.16
CA LEU A 260 -6.46 11.08 9.06
C LEU A 260 -7.61 11.71 8.24
N SER A 261 -8.68 10.95 7.96
CA SER A 261 -9.86 11.48 7.26
C SER A 261 -10.60 12.55 8.08
N THR A 262 -10.54 12.49 9.42
CA THR A 262 -11.08 13.55 10.29
C THR A 262 -10.26 14.82 10.17
N LEU A 263 -8.92 14.72 10.15
CA LEU A 263 -8.04 15.85 9.88
C LEU A 263 -8.31 16.44 8.48
N SER A 264 -8.55 15.59 7.47
CA SER A 264 -8.95 16.05 6.14
C SER A 264 -10.24 16.86 6.15
N MET A 265 -11.27 16.35 6.81
CA MET A 265 -12.55 17.06 6.95
C MET A 265 -12.38 18.40 7.66
N ALA A 266 -11.47 18.49 8.64
CA ALA A 266 -11.20 19.73 9.35
C ALA A 266 -10.50 20.77 8.47
N VAL A 267 -9.45 20.36 7.75
CA VAL A 267 -8.75 21.23 6.78
C VAL A 267 -9.72 21.74 5.71
N VAL A 268 -10.58 20.87 5.17
CA VAL A 268 -11.58 21.25 4.17
C VAL A 268 -12.62 22.20 4.75
N ALA A 269 -13.01 22.02 6.02
CA ALA A 269 -13.96 22.91 6.68
C ALA A 269 -13.45 24.35 6.76
N SER A 270 -12.16 24.51 7.03
CA SER A 270 -11.51 25.82 7.13
C SER A 270 -11.30 26.45 5.74
N SER A 271 -10.59 25.74 4.86
CA SER A 271 -10.19 26.25 3.53
C SER A 271 -11.30 26.36 2.48
N ALA A 272 -12.22 25.39 2.46
CA ALA A 272 -13.24 25.26 1.43
C ALA A 272 -14.53 24.65 2.02
N PRO A 273 -15.22 25.35 2.94
CA PRO A 273 -16.38 24.82 3.66
C PRO A 273 -17.48 24.25 2.74
N GLU A 274 -17.69 24.87 1.57
CA GLU A 274 -18.65 24.41 0.56
C GLU A 274 -18.35 23.00 0.02
N SER A 275 -17.08 22.59 0.07
CA SER A 275 -16.62 21.29 -0.42
C SER A 275 -16.68 20.19 0.64
N MET A 276 -17.04 20.49 1.89
CA MET A 276 -17.14 19.48 2.97
C MET A 276 -18.05 18.30 2.61
N PHE A 277 -19.21 18.58 2.00
CA PHE A 277 -20.14 17.52 1.61
C PHE A 277 -19.54 16.60 0.53
N LYS A 278 -18.81 17.19 -0.43
CA LYS A 278 -18.10 16.42 -1.48
C LYS A 278 -17.01 15.54 -0.85
N GLN A 279 -16.25 16.07 0.10
CA GLN A 279 -15.19 15.33 0.79
C GLN A 279 -15.77 14.21 1.66
N PHE A 280 -16.87 14.45 2.35
CA PHE A 280 -17.61 13.42 3.11
C PHE A 280 -18.07 12.26 2.22
N ILE A 281 -18.66 12.58 1.05
CA ILE A 281 -19.04 11.56 0.06
C ILE A 281 -17.79 10.79 -0.41
N ALA A 282 -16.68 11.47 -0.68
CA ALA A 282 -15.44 10.82 -1.11
C ALA A 282 -14.89 9.85 -0.06
N ILE A 283 -14.90 10.22 1.22
CA ILE A 283 -14.50 9.32 2.33
C ILE A 283 -15.44 8.11 2.40
N THR A 284 -16.75 8.33 2.28
CA THR A 284 -17.77 7.28 2.30
C THR A 284 -17.59 6.27 1.16
N LEU A 285 -17.43 6.79 -0.07
CA LEU A 285 -17.17 5.98 -1.25
C LEU A 285 -15.81 5.28 -1.15
N GLY A 286 -14.81 5.92 -0.55
CA GLY A 286 -13.51 5.33 -0.26
C GLY A 286 -13.60 4.12 0.68
N ALA A 287 -14.25 4.28 1.82
CA ALA A 287 -14.48 3.17 2.76
C ALA A 287 -15.25 2.02 2.11
N GLY A 288 -16.26 2.33 1.28
CA GLY A 288 -16.96 1.34 0.46
C GLY A 288 -16.05 0.64 -0.56
N ALA A 289 -15.21 1.40 -1.26
CA ALA A 289 -14.23 0.87 -2.22
C ALA A 289 -13.24 -0.06 -1.53
N MET A 290 -12.77 0.28 -0.32
CA MET A 290 -11.92 -0.61 0.48
C MET A 290 -12.61 -1.95 0.77
N ILE A 291 -13.88 -1.96 1.16
CA ILE A 291 -14.64 -3.19 1.42
C ILE A 291 -14.75 -4.02 0.14
N ILE A 292 -15.14 -3.41 -0.98
CA ILE A 292 -15.25 -4.08 -2.28
C ILE A 292 -13.91 -4.70 -2.67
N MET A 293 -12.82 -3.94 -2.55
CA MET A 293 -11.47 -4.40 -2.81
C MET A 293 -11.10 -5.60 -1.92
N CYS A 294 -11.39 -5.55 -0.61
CA CYS A 294 -11.17 -6.68 0.29
C CYS A 294 -11.93 -7.94 -0.14
N ILE A 295 -13.18 -7.79 -0.60
CA ILE A 295 -13.99 -8.91 -1.09
C ILE A 295 -13.40 -9.52 -2.37
N ILE A 296 -12.90 -8.69 -3.29
CA ILE A 296 -12.27 -9.18 -4.53
C ILE A 296 -10.96 -9.90 -4.20
N LEU A 297 -10.12 -9.27 -3.37
CA LEU A 297 -8.82 -9.81 -2.92
C LEU A 297 -8.97 -11.11 -2.13
N ARG A 298 -10.15 -11.43 -1.59
CA ARG A 298 -10.40 -12.70 -0.90
C ARG A 298 -10.17 -13.93 -1.78
N ASN A 299 -10.31 -13.80 -3.10
CA ASN A 299 -10.04 -14.87 -4.04
C ASN A 299 -8.86 -14.51 -4.95
N LEU A 300 -7.70 -15.10 -4.64
CA LEU A 300 -6.45 -14.85 -5.34
C LEU A 300 -6.53 -15.18 -6.84
N ASP A 301 -7.19 -16.29 -7.20
CA ASP A 301 -7.32 -16.72 -8.60
C ASP A 301 -8.13 -15.73 -9.43
N ARG A 302 -9.25 -15.24 -8.86
CA ARG A 302 -10.07 -14.21 -9.51
C ARG A 302 -9.31 -12.89 -9.63
N THR A 303 -8.61 -12.52 -8.57
CA THR A 303 -7.77 -11.32 -8.50
C THR A 303 -6.72 -11.32 -9.61
N LYS A 304 -6.04 -12.46 -9.81
CA LYS A 304 -5.06 -12.64 -10.89
C LYS A 304 -5.69 -12.57 -12.28
N LYS A 305 -6.84 -13.20 -12.50
CA LYS A 305 -7.53 -13.16 -13.81
C LYS A 305 -7.97 -11.76 -14.20
N LEU A 306 -8.35 -10.94 -13.21
CA LEU A 306 -8.80 -9.57 -13.43
C LEU A 306 -7.67 -8.64 -13.93
N ARG A 307 -6.40 -9.02 -13.78
CA ARG A 307 -5.22 -8.19 -14.13
C ARG A 307 -5.28 -7.65 -15.57
N TRP A 308 -5.72 -8.47 -16.53
CA TRP A 308 -5.74 -8.09 -17.95
C TRP A 308 -6.84 -7.06 -18.24
N VAL A 309 -8.00 -7.22 -17.63
CA VAL A 309 -9.11 -6.27 -17.74
C VAL A 309 -8.71 -4.93 -17.12
N LEU A 310 -8.09 -4.95 -15.94
CA LEU A 310 -7.61 -3.74 -15.27
C LEU A 310 -6.51 -3.04 -16.06
N LEU A 311 -5.56 -3.80 -16.63
CA LEU A 311 -4.47 -3.25 -17.44
C LEU A 311 -5.02 -2.49 -18.66
N ILE A 312 -5.91 -3.11 -19.42
CA ILE A 312 -6.52 -2.47 -20.59
C ILE A 312 -7.35 -1.26 -20.16
N GLY A 313 -8.13 -1.38 -19.09
CA GLY A 313 -8.92 -0.29 -18.54
C GLY A 313 -8.07 0.91 -18.12
N ALA A 314 -6.98 0.68 -17.40
CA ALA A 314 -6.03 1.73 -16.98
C ALA A 314 -5.31 2.37 -18.17
N ALA A 315 -4.93 1.58 -19.17
CA ALA A 315 -4.33 2.11 -20.39
C ALA A 315 -5.28 3.06 -21.11
N ILE A 316 -6.53 2.62 -21.34
CA ILE A 316 -7.58 3.45 -21.95
C ILE A 316 -7.84 4.71 -21.12
N LEU A 317 -7.88 4.59 -19.79
CA LEU A 317 -8.16 5.71 -18.90
C LEU A 317 -7.08 6.81 -18.98
N LEU A 318 -5.79 6.44 -19.08
CA LEU A 318 -4.72 7.42 -19.28
C LEU A 318 -4.75 8.07 -20.67
N ILE A 319 -5.08 7.32 -21.72
CA ILE A 319 -5.28 7.89 -23.08
C ILE A 319 -6.46 8.86 -23.09
N ALA A 320 -7.56 8.49 -22.44
CA ALA A 320 -8.73 9.35 -22.31
C ALA A 320 -8.38 10.67 -21.61
N ASN A 321 -7.49 10.62 -20.60
CA ASN A 321 -7.00 11.83 -19.94
C ASN A 321 -6.14 12.70 -20.87
N LEU A 322 -5.22 12.11 -21.64
CA LEU A 322 -4.39 12.86 -22.60
C LEU A 322 -5.24 13.60 -23.64
N THR A 323 -6.34 12.99 -24.07
CA THR A 323 -7.21 13.51 -25.12
C THR A 323 -8.22 14.52 -24.58
N ILE A 324 -8.97 14.18 -23.53
CA ILE A 324 -10.14 14.92 -23.02
C ILE A 324 -9.82 15.71 -21.73
N GLY A 325 -8.63 15.56 -21.17
CA GLY A 325 -8.26 16.20 -19.90
C GLY A 325 -8.39 17.73 -19.92
N THR A 326 -8.73 18.32 -18.79
CA THR A 326 -8.79 19.76 -18.57
C THR A 326 -7.49 20.25 -17.96
N PHE A 327 -7.03 21.44 -18.35
CA PHE A 327 -5.88 22.07 -17.73
C PHE A 327 -6.24 22.60 -16.34
N SER A 328 -5.48 22.21 -15.33
CA SER A 328 -5.58 22.71 -13.96
C SER A 328 -4.18 22.82 -13.36
N TYR A 329 -3.89 23.95 -12.71
CA TYR A 329 -2.60 24.22 -12.05
C TYR A 329 -1.33 23.89 -12.88
N GLY A 330 -1.38 24.08 -14.20
CA GLY A 330 -0.24 23.89 -15.10
C GLY A 330 -0.08 22.48 -15.69
N ALA A 331 -0.99 21.54 -15.41
CA ALA A 331 -1.00 20.20 -15.99
C ALA A 331 -2.38 19.81 -16.55
N LYS A 332 -2.42 18.93 -17.56
CA LYS A 332 -3.65 18.43 -18.21
C LYS A 332 -3.97 17.03 -17.70
N ASN A 333 -4.36 16.94 -16.43
CA ASN A 333 -4.40 15.69 -15.67
C ASN A 333 -5.76 15.39 -15.02
N TRP A 334 -6.76 16.26 -15.17
CA TRP A 334 -8.12 16.06 -14.65
C TRP A 334 -9.13 15.80 -15.77
N ILE A 335 -10.13 14.95 -15.54
CA ILE A 335 -11.28 14.79 -16.42
C ILE A 335 -12.53 15.33 -15.71
N SER A 336 -13.31 16.18 -16.38
CA SER A 336 -14.57 16.72 -15.89
C SER A 336 -15.74 16.30 -16.79
N ILE A 337 -16.73 15.60 -16.25
CA ILE A 337 -17.93 15.14 -16.97
C ILE A 337 -19.15 15.43 -16.10
N GLY A 338 -20.09 16.23 -16.61
CA GLY A 338 -21.40 16.43 -15.98
C GLY A 338 -21.34 16.97 -14.55
N GLY A 339 -20.37 17.84 -14.24
CA GLY A 339 -20.18 18.40 -12.89
C GLY A 339 -19.35 17.54 -11.93
N PHE A 340 -18.95 16.33 -12.35
CA PHE A 340 -18.01 15.49 -11.61
C PHE A 340 -16.61 15.62 -12.20
N SER A 341 -15.62 15.90 -11.35
CA SER A 341 -14.21 15.85 -11.72
C SER A 341 -13.54 14.64 -11.04
N PHE A 342 -12.67 13.96 -11.78
CA PHE A 342 -11.82 12.93 -11.21
C PHE A 342 -10.44 12.95 -11.86
N GLN A 343 -9.46 12.44 -11.13
CA GLN A 343 -8.09 12.33 -11.61
C GLN A 343 -7.80 10.86 -11.99
N PRO A 344 -7.69 10.54 -13.29
CA PRO A 344 -7.37 9.20 -13.78
C PRO A 344 -6.14 8.55 -13.12
N SER A 345 -5.07 9.32 -12.91
CA SER A 345 -3.80 8.79 -12.38
C SER A 345 -3.94 8.24 -10.96
N GLU A 346 -4.84 8.78 -10.13
CA GLU A 346 -5.13 8.25 -8.80
C GLU A 346 -5.72 6.83 -8.91
N ILE A 347 -6.70 6.59 -9.80
CA ILE A 347 -7.29 5.26 -9.99
C ILE A 347 -6.24 4.27 -10.50
N VAL A 348 -5.37 4.73 -11.40
CA VAL A 348 -4.31 3.90 -11.98
C VAL A 348 -3.30 3.46 -10.92
N LYS A 349 -3.11 4.16 -9.78
CA LYS A 349 -2.25 3.70 -8.68
C LYS A 349 -2.66 2.32 -8.16
N VAL A 350 -3.96 2.12 -7.94
CA VAL A 350 -4.53 0.84 -7.46
C VAL A 350 -4.26 -0.26 -8.49
N VAL A 351 -4.54 0.03 -9.76
CA VAL A 351 -4.32 -0.92 -10.86
C VAL A 351 -2.84 -1.25 -11.05
N PHE A 352 -1.97 -0.26 -10.88
CA PHE A 352 -0.53 -0.41 -11.01
C PHE A 352 0.03 -1.41 -10.00
N ILE A 353 -0.37 -1.29 -8.73
CA ILE A 353 -0.01 -2.24 -7.68
C ILE A 353 -0.62 -3.62 -7.96
N TRP A 354 -1.88 -3.65 -8.39
CA TRP A 354 -2.58 -4.89 -8.72
C TRP A 354 -1.82 -5.71 -9.77
N ILE A 355 -1.41 -5.05 -10.87
CA ILE A 355 -0.69 -5.67 -11.97
C ILE A 355 0.73 -6.05 -11.51
N GLY A 356 1.43 -5.13 -10.84
CA GLY A 356 2.78 -5.36 -10.34
C GLY A 356 2.86 -6.61 -9.47
N ALA A 357 1.96 -6.74 -8.49
CA ALA A 357 1.87 -7.92 -7.65
C ALA A 357 1.45 -9.18 -8.43
N ALA A 358 0.52 -9.07 -9.38
CA ALA A 358 0.00 -10.22 -10.16
C ALA A 358 1.03 -10.81 -11.13
N THR A 359 2.16 -10.15 -11.34
CA THR A 359 3.22 -10.63 -12.21
C THR A 359 4.19 -11.58 -11.51
N LEU A 360 4.04 -11.77 -10.19
CA LEU A 360 4.98 -12.55 -9.38
C LEU A 360 4.76 -14.07 -9.43
N ASP A 361 3.52 -14.55 -9.51
CA ASP A 361 3.19 -16.00 -9.52
C ASP A 361 3.78 -16.82 -10.67
N GLU A 362 4.50 -16.16 -11.56
CA GLU A 362 5.39 -16.79 -12.51
C GLU A 362 6.78 -16.18 -12.32
N LEU A 363 7.41 -16.51 -11.19
CA LEU A 363 8.70 -15.99 -10.73
C LEU A 363 9.79 -16.05 -11.84
N TYR A 364 9.60 -16.90 -12.86
CA TYR A 364 10.51 -17.09 -13.99
C TYR A 364 9.89 -16.91 -15.39
N GLU A 365 8.61 -16.56 -15.55
CA GLU A 365 8.11 -16.20 -16.89
C GLU A 365 8.57 -14.76 -17.20
N LYS A 366 9.65 -14.67 -17.99
CA LYS A 366 10.18 -13.41 -18.53
C LYS A 366 9.09 -12.53 -19.16
N LYS A 367 8.03 -13.16 -19.70
CA LYS A 367 6.89 -12.48 -20.33
C LYS A 367 6.10 -11.60 -19.36
N ASN A 368 5.77 -12.07 -18.17
CA ASN A 368 4.98 -11.27 -17.22
C ASN A 368 5.76 -10.08 -16.66
N LEU A 369 7.07 -10.20 -16.47
CA LEU A 369 7.91 -9.05 -16.08
C LEU A 369 7.97 -7.99 -17.17
N MET A 370 8.12 -8.44 -18.42
CA MET A 370 8.13 -7.54 -19.57
C MET A 370 6.80 -6.79 -19.70
N VAL A 371 5.65 -7.44 -19.45
CA VAL A 371 4.34 -6.78 -19.45
C VAL A 371 4.26 -5.66 -18.40
N PHE A 372 4.68 -5.92 -17.16
CA PHE A 372 4.69 -4.90 -16.12
C PHE A 372 5.65 -3.75 -16.44
N MET A 373 6.82 -4.05 -16.99
CA MET A 373 7.80 -3.05 -17.39
C MET A 373 7.27 -2.15 -18.52
N ILE A 374 6.68 -2.74 -19.56
CA ILE A 374 6.05 -1.98 -20.67
C ILE A 374 4.91 -1.11 -20.13
N PHE A 375 4.04 -1.67 -19.29
CA PHE A 375 2.96 -0.92 -18.68
C PHE A 375 3.47 0.23 -17.81
N SER A 376 4.57 0.03 -17.07
CA SER A 376 5.18 1.07 -16.25
C SER A 376 5.76 2.21 -17.09
N VAL A 377 6.53 1.87 -18.13
CA VAL A 377 7.06 2.86 -19.10
C VAL A 377 5.91 3.63 -19.77
N TYR A 378 4.83 2.94 -20.11
CA TYR A 378 3.62 3.56 -20.66
C TYR A 378 3.00 4.56 -19.67
N CYS A 379 2.83 4.18 -18.39
CA CYS A 379 2.32 5.07 -17.35
C CYS A 379 3.22 6.30 -17.16
N PHE A 380 4.54 6.11 -17.05
CA PHE A 380 5.49 7.22 -16.91
C PHE A 380 5.44 8.17 -18.11
N GLY A 381 5.39 7.61 -19.32
CA GLY A 381 5.28 8.38 -20.56
C GLY A 381 4.01 9.23 -20.58
N CYS A 382 2.86 8.65 -20.23
CA CYS A 382 1.59 9.37 -20.16
C CYS A 382 1.63 10.50 -19.12
N LEU A 383 2.11 10.22 -17.91
CA LEU A 383 2.19 11.22 -16.83
C LEU A 383 3.17 12.35 -17.17
N GLY A 384 4.32 12.03 -17.76
CA GLY A 384 5.29 13.02 -18.24
C GLY A 384 4.72 13.92 -19.34
N LEU A 385 3.92 13.37 -20.25
CA LEU A 385 3.22 14.14 -21.29
C LEU A 385 2.15 15.07 -20.70
N MET A 386 1.43 14.63 -19.65
CA MET A 386 0.45 15.44 -18.92
C MET A 386 1.07 16.60 -18.13
N GLY A 387 2.38 16.52 -17.84
CA GLY A 387 3.08 17.44 -16.95
C GLY A 387 2.96 17.07 -15.46
N ASP A 388 2.50 15.86 -15.14
CA ASP A 388 2.28 15.38 -13.77
C ASP A 388 3.54 14.66 -13.23
N PHE A 389 4.58 15.45 -12.97
CA PHE A 389 5.89 14.93 -12.59
C PHE A 389 5.91 14.31 -11.19
N GLY A 390 5.18 14.88 -10.23
CA GLY A 390 5.08 14.36 -8.88
C GLY A 390 4.50 12.94 -8.86
N THR A 391 3.38 12.73 -9.57
CA THR A 391 2.78 11.40 -9.68
C THR A 391 3.68 10.43 -10.45
N ALA A 392 4.38 10.90 -11.49
CA ALA A 392 5.33 10.06 -12.22
C ALA A 392 6.46 9.53 -11.33
N ILE A 393 7.01 10.35 -10.42
CA ILE A 393 8.00 9.91 -9.43
C ILE A 393 7.41 8.86 -8.49
N ILE A 394 6.20 9.08 -7.97
CA ILE A 394 5.53 8.11 -7.07
C ILE A 394 5.40 6.75 -7.76
N PHE A 395 4.90 6.73 -9.00
CA PHE A 395 4.80 5.51 -9.79
C PHE A 395 6.16 4.87 -10.05
N PHE A 396 7.18 5.67 -10.35
CA PHE A 396 8.53 5.18 -10.63
C PHE A 396 9.17 4.53 -9.41
N VAL A 397 9.05 5.13 -8.23
CA VAL A 397 9.61 4.54 -7.03
C VAL A 397 8.86 3.27 -6.62
N THR A 398 7.54 3.25 -6.74
CA THR A 398 6.77 2.02 -6.51
C THR A 398 7.12 0.93 -7.52
N PHE A 399 7.37 1.28 -8.78
CA PHE A 399 7.90 0.34 -9.78
C PHE A 399 9.24 -0.26 -9.35
N LEU A 400 10.18 0.56 -8.86
CA LEU A 400 11.47 0.08 -8.38
C LEU A 400 11.31 -0.89 -7.21
N ILE A 401 10.45 -0.57 -6.24
CA ILE A 401 10.21 -1.42 -5.06
C ILE A 401 9.58 -2.75 -5.46
N ILE A 402 8.53 -2.74 -6.29
CA ILE A 402 7.91 -3.97 -6.77
C ILE A 402 8.89 -4.79 -7.61
N SER A 403 9.67 -4.15 -8.49
CA SER A 403 10.68 -4.81 -9.32
C SER A 403 11.81 -5.41 -8.49
N PHE A 404 12.21 -4.73 -7.41
CA PHE A 404 13.22 -5.21 -6.48
C PHE A 404 12.74 -6.42 -5.69
N LEU A 405 11.55 -6.34 -5.08
CA LEU A 405 10.93 -7.45 -4.34
C LEU A 405 10.74 -8.68 -5.23
N ARG A 406 10.62 -8.49 -6.54
CA ARG A 406 10.53 -9.57 -7.52
C ARG A 406 11.88 -10.13 -7.95
N SER A 407 12.81 -9.26 -8.37
CA SER A 407 14.05 -9.72 -9.02
C SER A 407 15.17 -10.03 -8.03
N GLY A 408 15.14 -9.44 -6.82
CA GLY A 408 16.24 -9.50 -5.85
C GLY A 408 17.59 -8.94 -6.35
N ASP A 409 17.61 -8.31 -7.53
CA ASP A 409 18.82 -7.93 -8.24
C ASP A 409 19.07 -6.42 -8.15
N PHE A 410 19.98 -6.06 -7.25
CA PHE A 410 20.40 -4.66 -7.07
C PHE A 410 21.04 -4.06 -8.33
N SER A 411 21.67 -4.87 -9.19
CA SER A 411 22.34 -4.35 -10.40
C SER A 411 21.33 -3.80 -11.39
N LYS A 412 20.20 -4.50 -11.58
CA LYS A 412 19.09 -4.02 -12.41
C LYS A 412 18.45 -2.76 -11.84
N LEU A 413 18.35 -2.67 -10.50
CA LEU A 413 17.83 -1.49 -9.83
C LEU A 413 18.69 -0.26 -10.13
N VAL A 414 20.01 -0.36 -9.96
CA VAL A 414 20.96 0.71 -10.26
C VAL A 414 20.86 1.14 -11.73
N LEU A 415 20.75 0.18 -12.65
CA LEU A 415 20.56 0.49 -14.08
C LEU A 415 19.25 1.25 -14.35
N MET A 416 18.14 0.82 -13.75
CA MET A 416 16.83 1.48 -13.91
C MET A 416 16.83 2.90 -13.33
N VAL A 417 17.46 3.10 -12.18
CA VAL A 417 17.66 4.44 -11.59
C VAL A 417 18.52 5.31 -12.49
N GLY A 418 19.62 4.77 -13.02
CA GLY A 418 20.48 5.49 -13.97
C GLY A 418 19.73 5.92 -15.23
N ALA A 419 18.95 5.03 -15.83
CA ALA A 419 18.13 5.34 -17.00
C ALA A 419 17.07 6.42 -16.70
N ALA A 420 16.43 6.36 -15.52
CA ALA A 420 15.47 7.36 -15.09
C ALA A 420 16.11 8.73 -14.82
N ALA A 421 17.33 8.77 -14.27
CA ALA A 421 18.07 10.01 -14.06
C ALA A 421 18.35 10.72 -15.40
N VAL A 422 18.77 9.97 -16.43
CA VAL A 422 18.96 10.51 -17.78
C VAL A 422 17.64 11.04 -18.34
N GLY A 423 16.55 10.27 -18.24
CA GLY A 423 15.22 10.70 -18.68
C GLY A 423 14.72 11.95 -17.96
N GLY A 424 14.93 12.03 -16.64
CA GLY A 424 14.58 13.18 -15.81
C GLY A 424 15.34 14.44 -16.21
N PHE A 425 16.65 14.33 -16.44
CA PHE A 425 17.47 15.47 -16.90
C PHE A 425 17.04 15.96 -18.29
N MET A 426 16.64 15.05 -19.18
CA MET A 426 16.08 15.43 -20.48
C MET A 426 14.78 16.23 -20.32
N ILE A 427 13.87 15.82 -19.42
CA ILE A 427 12.58 16.49 -19.20
C ILE A 427 12.78 17.94 -18.73
N LEU A 428 13.78 18.21 -17.88
CA LEU A 428 14.09 19.58 -17.42
C LEU A 428 14.37 20.55 -18.57
N ARG A 429 14.89 20.05 -19.70
CA ARG A 429 15.15 20.87 -20.90
C ARG A 429 13.88 21.18 -21.70
N PHE A 430 12.88 20.30 -21.67
CA PHE A 430 11.67 20.41 -22.49
C PHE A 430 10.46 20.99 -21.77
N LYS A 431 10.47 21.02 -20.43
CA LYS A 431 9.35 21.49 -19.60
C LYS A 431 9.81 22.62 -18.67
N PRO A 432 9.73 23.90 -19.12
CA PRO A 432 10.20 25.04 -18.32
C PRO A 432 9.47 25.16 -16.97
N TYR A 433 8.21 24.74 -16.88
CA TYR A 433 7.48 24.68 -15.61
C TYR A 433 8.16 23.80 -14.56
N ILE A 434 8.66 22.62 -14.95
CA ILE A 434 9.37 21.72 -14.04
C ILE A 434 10.72 22.34 -13.67
N ALA A 435 11.44 22.89 -14.65
CA ALA A 435 12.69 23.60 -14.39
C ALA A 435 12.53 24.74 -13.38
N ASN A 436 11.43 25.50 -13.44
CA ASN A 436 11.15 26.58 -12.50
C ASN A 436 10.98 26.08 -11.05
N ARG A 437 10.35 24.92 -10.84
CA ARG A 437 10.22 24.30 -9.50
C ARG A 437 11.56 23.86 -8.92
N PHE A 438 12.49 23.44 -9.77
CA PHE A 438 13.87 23.14 -9.35
C PHE A 438 14.71 24.41 -9.16
N ALA A 439 14.43 25.48 -9.90
CA ALA A 439 15.13 26.75 -9.78
C ALA A 439 14.74 27.51 -8.49
N SER A 440 13.49 27.36 -8.02
CA SER A 440 13.03 27.94 -6.75
C SER A 440 13.44 27.11 -5.53
N TRP A 441 13.74 25.82 -5.71
CA TRP A 441 14.14 24.92 -4.62
C TRP A 441 15.37 25.47 -3.88
N THR A 442 15.29 25.55 -2.54
CA THR A 442 16.31 26.14 -1.64
C THR A 442 16.49 27.66 -1.75
N HIS A 443 15.77 28.29 -2.69
CA HIS A 443 15.82 29.72 -3.00
C HIS A 443 14.45 30.38 -2.84
N VAL A 444 13.53 29.73 -2.12
CA VAL A 444 12.13 30.17 -1.95
C VAL A 444 12.03 31.56 -1.30
N TRP A 445 13.02 31.96 -0.50
CA TRP A 445 13.07 33.24 0.19
C TRP A 445 13.75 34.37 -0.61
N ASP A 446 14.27 34.08 -1.80
CA ASP A 446 14.86 35.10 -2.66
C ASP A 446 13.76 36.04 -3.19
N ALA A 447 14.01 37.34 -3.20
CA ALA A 447 13.02 38.36 -3.58
C ALA A 447 12.42 38.15 -4.99
N ALA A 448 13.18 37.51 -5.90
CA ALA A 448 12.70 37.17 -7.25
C ALA A 448 11.77 35.95 -7.29
N MET A 449 11.76 35.13 -6.23
CA MET A 449 11.06 33.84 -6.15
C MET A 449 9.90 33.85 -5.16
N VAL A 450 10.00 34.61 -4.05
CA VAL A 450 9.01 34.63 -2.95
C VAL A 450 7.59 34.91 -3.43
N ASP A 451 7.42 35.83 -4.39
CA ASP A 451 6.11 36.18 -4.95
C ASP A 451 5.82 35.50 -6.30
N GLY A 452 6.71 34.60 -6.73
CA GLY A 452 6.63 33.85 -7.97
C GLY A 452 6.62 32.35 -7.74
N ALA A 453 7.65 31.66 -8.23
CA ALA A 453 7.74 30.20 -8.16
C ALA A 453 7.83 29.64 -6.72
N GLY A 454 8.31 30.43 -5.75
CA GLY A 454 8.40 30.07 -4.33
C GLY A 454 7.16 30.45 -3.50
N PHE A 455 6.15 31.10 -4.08
CA PHE A 455 5.02 31.67 -3.35
C PHE A 455 4.29 30.68 -2.44
N GLN A 456 3.98 29.48 -2.95
CA GLN A 456 3.29 28.47 -2.16
C GLN A 456 4.14 27.98 -0.98
N GLN A 457 5.42 27.71 -1.21
CA GLN A 457 6.32 27.20 -0.19
C GLN A 457 6.63 28.25 0.89
N SER A 458 6.86 29.50 0.52
CA SER A 458 7.15 30.59 1.48
C SER A 458 5.97 30.81 2.43
N ARG A 459 4.74 30.86 1.90
CA ARG A 459 3.51 31.04 2.70
C ARG A 459 3.26 29.84 3.61
N THR A 460 3.45 28.63 3.10
CA THR A 460 3.32 27.39 3.89
C THR A 460 4.26 27.39 5.09
N MET A 461 5.53 27.78 4.90
CA MET A 461 6.51 27.85 5.98
C MET A 461 6.21 28.97 6.98
N SER A 462 5.79 30.15 6.52
CA SER A 462 5.37 31.24 7.41
C SER A 462 4.16 30.87 8.27
N ALA A 463 3.16 30.21 7.69
CA ALA A 463 1.96 29.76 8.39
C ALA A 463 2.25 28.61 9.37
N ALA A 464 3.11 27.67 8.97
CA ALA A 464 3.57 26.63 9.86
C ALA A 464 4.31 27.20 11.09
N ALA A 465 5.09 28.28 10.91
CA ALA A 465 5.76 28.95 12.02
C ALA A 465 4.78 29.61 12.99
N SER A 466 3.65 30.17 12.52
CA SER A 466 2.62 30.76 13.40
C SER A 466 1.83 29.73 14.21
N GLY A 467 1.66 28.51 13.69
CA GLY A 467 0.96 27.43 14.40
C GLY A 467 1.65 26.91 15.67
N GLY A 468 2.97 27.04 15.77
CA GLY A 468 3.74 26.49 16.89
C GLY A 468 3.48 24.99 17.12
N LEU A 469 3.59 24.54 18.38
CA LEU A 469 3.47 23.11 18.71
C LEU A 469 2.02 22.59 18.72
N VAL A 470 1.05 23.44 19.08
CA VAL A 470 -0.35 23.07 19.38
C VAL A 470 -1.36 23.71 18.40
N GLY A 471 -0.88 24.36 17.34
CA GLY A 471 -1.69 25.02 16.30
C GLY A 471 -2.24 26.34 16.80
N VAL A 472 -2.91 27.16 16.00
CA VAL A 472 -3.64 28.36 16.45
C VAL A 472 -5.09 28.04 16.84
N GLY A 473 -5.64 26.95 16.31
CA GLY A 473 -7.05 26.59 16.37
C GLY A 473 -7.57 26.27 14.97
N ALA A 474 -8.45 25.28 14.84
CA ALA A 474 -9.05 24.93 13.56
C ALA A 474 -9.97 26.06 13.07
N GLY A 475 -9.77 26.54 11.83
CA GLY A 475 -10.51 27.68 11.26
C GLY A 475 -9.98 29.06 11.66
N GLU A 476 -8.85 29.14 12.37
CA GLU A 476 -8.22 30.39 12.80
C GLU A 476 -6.89 30.67 12.08
N GLY A 477 -6.51 29.82 11.12
CA GLY A 477 -5.30 29.96 10.31
C GLY A 477 -5.48 30.97 9.18
N TRP A 478 -4.39 31.54 8.68
CA TRP A 478 -4.44 32.46 7.53
C TRP A 478 -4.03 31.78 6.22
N LEU A 479 -3.39 30.61 6.25
CA LEU A 479 -2.98 29.88 5.04
C LEU A 479 -4.17 29.44 4.18
N GLU A 480 -5.36 29.30 4.77
CA GLU A 480 -6.61 28.98 4.06
C GLU A 480 -6.88 29.89 2.85
N SER A 481 -6.40 31.14 2.90
CA SER A 481 -6.55 32.14 1.84
C SER A 481 -5.64 31.88 0.63
N VAL A 482 -4.67 30.98 0.73
CA VAL A 482 -3.71 30.68 -0.33
C VAL A 482 -4.25 29.57 -1.23
N PRO A 483 -4.24 29.73 -2.57
CA PRO A 483 -4.73 28.70 -3.48
C PRO A 483 -4.02 27.35 -3.29
N ALA A 484 -4.81 26.27 -3.27
CA ALA A 484 -4.35 24.89 -3.03
C ALA A 484 -3.78 24.62 -1.61
N ALA A 485 -4.18 25.43 -0.62
CA ALA A 485 -3.81 25.24 0.78
C ALA A 485 -4.22 23.88 1.34
N ASP A 486 -5.39 23.41 0.95
CA ASP A 486 -6.04 22.19 1.42
C ASP A 486 -5.66 20.95 0.61
N THR A 487 -5.08 21.14 -0.58
CA THR A 487 -4.56 20.04 -1.41
C THR A 487 -3.05 19.89 -1.20
N ASP A 488 -2.27 20.80 -1.74
CA ASP A 488 -0.84 20.63 -1.97
C ASP A 488 -0.02 21.11 -0.77
N MET A 489 -0.54 22.09 -0.03
CA MET A 489 0.09 22.68 1.15
C MET A 489 -0.54 22.22 2.47
N VAL A 490 -1.32 21.12 2.43
CA VAL A 490 -2.12 20.67 3.57
C VAL A 490 -1.29 20.39 4.81
N PHE A 491 -0.02 20.01 4.65
CA PHE A 491 0.87 19.80 5.78
C PHE A 491 1.15 21.10 6.55
N GLY A 492 1.34 22.23 5.85
CA GLY A 492 1.48 23.53 6.51
C GLY A 492 0.20 23.99 7.18
N MET A 493 -0.96 23.74 6.56
CA MET A 493 -2.27 24.05 7.14
C MET A 493 -2.52 23.23 8.43
N LEU A 494 -2.14 21.94 8.42
CA LEU A 494 -2.17 21.12 9.64
C LEU A 494 -1.26 21.68 10.73
N ILE A 495 -0.04 22.12 10.40
CA ILE A 495 0.85 22.71 11.42
C ILE A 495 0.24 23.99 11.97
N GLU A 496 -0.25 24.87 11.08
CA GLU A 496 -0.84 26.13 11.46
C GLU A 496 -2.04 25.94 12.40
N GLU A 497 -3.03 25.16 12.00
CA GLU A 497 -4.30 25.06 12.73
C GLU A 497 -4.28 24.04 13.86
N TRP A 498 -3.68 22.88 13.62
CA TRP A 498 -3.71 21.71 14.51
C TRP A 498 -2.40 21.51 15.27
N GLY A 499 -1.33 22.18 14.85
CA GLY A 499 -0.04 22.18 15.50
C GLY A 499 0.94 21.17 14.94
N PHE A 500 2.22 21.50 15.13
CA PHE A 500 3.32 20.64 14.71
C PHE A 500 3.22 19.21 15.26
N ILE A 501 2.74 19.03 16.50
CA ILE A 501 2.63 17.69 17.10
C ILE A 501 1.63 16.82 16.31
N ILE A 502 0.44 17.34 16.00
CA ILE A 502 -0.58 16.59 15.25
C ILE A 502 -0.11 16.33 13.81
N ALA A 503 0.56 17.31 13.17
CA ALA A 503 1.14 17.13 11.85
C ALA A 503 2.19 16.00 11.81
N VAL A 504 3.09 15.94 12.80
CA VAL A 504 4.07 14.83 12.95
C VAL A 504 3.37 13.50 13.20
N LEU A 505 2.32 13.50 14.02
CA LEU A 505 1.51 12.32 14.29
C LEU A 505 0.79 11.80 13.03
N ALA A 506 0.33 12.68 12.14
CA ALA A 506 -0.23 12.29 10.85
C ALA A 506 0.84 11.61 9.96
N VAL A 507 2.08 12.10 9.96
CA VAL A 507 3.20 11.43 9.27
C VAL A 507 3.51 10.07 9.90
N LEU A 508 3.61 9.99 11.23
CA LEU A 508 3.86 8.74 11.95
C LEU A 508 2.77 7.70 11.72
N SER A 509 1.53 8.13 11.49
CA SER A 509 0.43 7.26 11.10
C SER A 509 0.73 6.50 9.81
N ILE A 510 1.15 7.21 8.76
CA ILE A 510 1.55 6.61 7.48
C ILE A 510 2.78 5.72 7.64
N VAL A 511 3.80 6.18 8.38
CA VAL A 511 5.00 5.38 8.66
C VAL A 511 4.65 4.08 9.38
N THR A 512 3.72 4.10 10.32
CA THR A 512 3.28 2.91 11.07
C THR A 512 2.61 1.88 10.17
N LEU A 513 1.70 2.30 9.28
CA LEU A 513 1.07 1.41 8.30
C LEU A 513 2.12 0.71 7.43
N SER A 514 3.17 1.44 7.04
CA SER A 514 4.28 0.93 6.24
C SER A 514 5.21 -0.02 6.99
N VAL A 515 5.55 0.28 8.25
CA VAL A 515 6.31 -0.63 9.11
C VAL A 515 5.54 -1.92 9.33
N PHE A 516 4.21 -1.84 9.49
CA PHE A 516 3.36 -3.01 9.58
C PHE A 516 3.38 -3.83 8.29
N ALA A 517 3.29 -3.20 7.11
CA ALA A 517 3.41 -3.90 5.83
C ALA A 517 4.74 -4.64 5.67
N TYR A 518 5.84 -3.99 6.06
CA TYR A 518 7.16 -4.61 6.05
C TYR A 518 7.23 -5.85 6.97
N ARG A 519 6.65 -5.76 8.17
CA ARG A 519 6.57 -6.91 9.08
C ARG A 519 5.66 -8.03 8.58
N ALA A 520 4.63 -7.67 7.81
CA ALA A 520 3.77 -8.65 7.16
C ALA A 520 4.51 -9.46 6.08
N ILE A 521 5.66 -8.98 5.55
CA ILE A 521 6.47 -9.73 4.59
C ILE A 521 6.92 -11.08 5.16
N PHE A 522 7.50 -11.07 6.36
CA PHE A 522 8.05 -12.27 7.00
C PHE A 522 6.99 -13.27 7.43
N ALA A 523 5.75 -12.82 7.53
CA ALA A 523 4.59 -13.62 7.91
C ALA A 523 3.75 -14.06 6.73
N GLY A 524 3.96 -13.43 5.57
CA GLY A 524 3.00 -13.35 4.48
C GLY A 524 2.70 -14.72 3.92
N ARG A 525 1.42 -15.07 3.89
CA ARG A 525 0.98 -16.35 3.31
C ARG A 525 1.18 -16.39 1.81
N SER A 526 0.92 -15.29 1.10
CA SER A 526 1.11 -15.22 -0.36
C SER A 526 1.94 -14.01 -0.71
N THR A 527 2.92 -14.26 -1.57
CA THR A 527 3.84 -13.24 -2.06
C THR A 527 3.11 -12.15 -2.85
N TYR A 528 1.99 -12.47 -3.50
CA TYR A 528 1.11 -11.48 -4.13
C TYR A 528 0.64 -10.42 -3.13
N TYR A 529 0.04 -10.82 -2.00
CA TYR A 529 -0.50 -9.87 -1.02
C TYR A 529 0.61 -9.07 -0.36
N THR A 530 1.74 -9.72 -0.07
CA THR A 530 2.92 -9.07 0.49
C THR A 530 3.46 -7.97 -0.43
N ILE A 531 3.69 -8.27 -1.71
CA ILE A 531 4.16 -7.28 -2.68
C ILE A 531 3.13 -6.18 -2.90
N ALA A 532 1.84 -6.53 -2.95
CA ALA A 532 0.78 -5.54 -3.10
C ALA A 532 0.73 -4.56 -1.91
N ALA A 533 0.85 -5.08 -0.67
CA ALA A 533 0.90 -4.27 0.54
C ALA A 533 2.15 -3.37 0.57
N CYS A 534 3.34 -3.91 0.25
CA CYS A 534 4.56 -3.11 0.15
C CYS A 534 4.49 -2.05 -0.96
N GLY A 535 3.90 -2.40 -2.11
CA GLY A 535 3.63 -1.47 -3.20
C GLY A 535 2.73 -0.31 -2.75
N ALA A 536 1.59 -0.62 -2.13
CA ALA A 536 0.66 0.37 -1.60
C ALA A 536 1.30 1.27 -0.53
N MET A 537 2.00 0.69 0.44
CA MET A 537 2.61 1.45 1.51
C MET A 537 3.81 2.28 1.05
N SER A 538 4.56 1.80 0.04
CA SER A 538 5.57 2.63 -0.59
C SER A 538 4.97 3.83 -1.31
N MET A 539 3.84 3.67 -2.02
CA MET A 539 3.13 4.82 -2.60
C MET A 539 2.76 5.84 -1.53
N PHE A 540 2.20 5.40 -0.39
CA PHE A 540 1.88 6.31 0.71
C PHE A 540 3.11 7.03 1.27
N ILE A 541 4.20 6.31 1.57
CA ILE A 541 5.44 6.93 2.08
C ILE A 541 5.93 7.98 1.10
N PHE A 542 6.13 7.62 -0.17
CA PHE A 542 6.72 8.55 -1.14
C PHE A 542 5.81 9.75 -1.41
N GLN A 543 4.50 9.54 -1.45
CA GLN A 543 3.52 10.60 -1.59
C GLN A 543 3.53 11.56 -0.38
N THR A 544 3.56 11.03 0.85
CA THR A 544 3.72 11.83 2.08
C THR A 544 5.06 12.56 2.10
N THR A 545 6.17 11.89 1.71
CA THR A 545 7.50 12.50 1.64
C THR A 545 7.52 13.68 0.68
N LEU A 546 7.00 13.52 -0.54
CA LEU A 546 6.97 14.57 -1.54
C LEU A 546 6.09 15.77 -1.13
N ASN A 547 4.96 15.51 -0.45
CA ASN A 547 4.10 16.56 0.08
C ASN A 547 4.79 17.31 1.24
N VAL A 548 5.20 16.59 2.29
CA VAL A 548 5.79 17.16 3.51
C VAL A 548 7.10 17.88 3.21
N PHE A 549 8.04 17.23 2.52
CA PHE A 549 9.33 17.84 2.20
C PHE A 549 9.22 18.93 1.15
N GLY A 550 8.23 18.85 0.25
CA GLY A 550 7.91 19.93 -0.68
C GLY A 550 7.41 21.19 0.03
N CYS A 551 6.53 21.02 1.03
CA CYS A 551 5.97 22.11 1.83
C CYS A 551 7.02 22.89 2.63
N VAL A 552 8.09 22.23 3.08
CA VAL A 552 9.16 22.83 3.90
C VAL A 552 10.45 23.10 3.11
N ASP A 553 10.38 23.10 1.78
CA ASP A 553 11.49 23.36 0.86
C ASP A 553 12.72 22.44 0.99
N LEU A 554 12.53 21.23 1.56
CA LEU A 554 13.54 20.16 1.57
C LEU A 554 13.66 19.47 0.20
N LEU A 555 12.55 19.39 -0.53
CA LEU A 555 12.47 18.91 -1.91
C LEU A 555 11.73 19.93 -2.78
N PRO A 556 11.92 19.91 -4.11
CA PRO A 556 11.15 20.74 -5.03
C PRO A 556 9.64 20.52 -4.85
N PHE A 557 8.86 21.59 -4.89
CA PHE A 557 7.41 21.51 -4.74
C PHE A 557 6.79 20.70 -5.88
N THR A 558 6.20 19.54 -5.56
CA THR A 558 5.65 18.61 -6.55
C THR A 558 4.14 18.73 -6.74
N GLY A 559 3.41 19.35 -5.80
CA GLY A 559 1.95 19.49 -5.87
C GLY A 559 1.21 18.14 -5.81
N VAL A 560 1.70 17.21 -4.98
CA VAL A 560 1.05 15.91 -4.76
C VAL A 560 0.31 15.93 -3.44
N THR A 561 -0.82 15.22 -3.37
CA THR A 561 -1.67 15.16 -2.18
C THR A 561 -1.02 14.37 -1.05
N PHE A 562 -1.27 14.74 0.21
CA PHE A 562 -1.01 13.91 1.39
C PHE A 562 -2.12 12.84 1.50
N PRO A 563 -1.78 11.53 1.54
CA PRO A 563 -2.78 10.45 1.60
C PRO A 563 -3.73 10.58 2.80
N PHE A 564 -5.03 10.43 2.57
CA PHE A 564 -6.11 10.62 3.56
C PHE A 564 -6.29 12.02 4.16
N VAL A 565 -5.39 12.97 3.92
CA VAL A 565 -5.44 14.30 4.57
C VAL A 565 -5.83 15.39 3.57
N SER A 566 -5.20 15.44 2.40
CA SER A 566 -5.51 16.47 1.40
C SER A 566 -6.95 16.42 0.92
N ASN A 567 -7.50 17.58 0.57
CA ASN A 567 -8.72 17.68 -0.20
C ASN A 567 -8.50 17.08 -1.60
N GLY A 568 -9.41 16.22 -2.04
CA GLY A 568 -9.27 15.54 -3.31
C GLY A 568 -10.11 14.29 -3.36
N GLY A 569 -11.29 14.39 -3.98
CA GLY A 569 -12.28 13.30 -3.96
C GLY A 569 -11.72 11.96 -4.46
N THR A 570 -11.06 11.95 -5.62
CA THR A 570 -10.47 10.70 -6.16
C THR A 570 -9.29 10.21 -5.33
N SER A 571 -8.42 11.10 -4.85
CA SER A 571 -7.25 10.72 -4.06
C SER A 571 -7.64 10.14 -2.69
N MET A 572 -8.68 10.69 -2.06
CA MET A 572 -9.28 10.15 -0.84
C MET A 572 -9.85 8.75 -1.07
N MET A 573 -10.67 8.56 -2.11
CA MET A 573 -11.24 7.25 -2.44
C MET A 573 -10.16 6.19 -2.69
N VAL A 574 -9.10 6.57 -3.43
CA VAL A 574 -7.96 5.70 -3.75
C VAL A 574 -7.13 5.39 -2.51
N SER A 575 -6.93 6.34 -1.60
CA SER A 575 -6.23 6.11 -0.34
C SER A 575 -6.91 5.00 0.47
N TRP A 576 -8.23 5.04 0.61
CA TRP A 576 -8.98 3.95 1.24
C TRP A 576 -8.88 2.63 0.45
N ALA A 577 -8.96 2.67 -0.88
CA ALA A 577 -8.82 1.46 -1.70
C ALA A 577 -7.44 0.81 -1.58
N LEU A 578 -6.36 1.59 -1.50
CA LEU A 578 -4.99 1.11 -1.34
C LEU A 578 -4.78 0.43 0.03
N LEU A 579 -5.48 0.87 1.07
CA LEU A 579 -5.46 0.23 2.38
C LEU A 579 -5.96 -1.23 2.32
N ALA A 580 -6.81 -1.59 1.35
CA ALA A 580 -7.28 -2.95 1.16
C ALA A 580 -6.15 -3.94 0.84
N PHE A 581 -5.08 -3.50 0.15
CA PHE A 581 -3.91 -4.37 -0.10
C PHE A 581 -3.17 -4.68 1.20
N LEU A 582 -3.03 -3.70 2.10
CA LEU A 582 -2.44 -3.92 3.42
C LEU A 582 -3.31 -4.86 4.26
N LYS A 583 -4.63 -4.63 4.26
CA LYS A 583 -5.61 -5.53 4.89
C LYS A 583 -5.55 -6.95 4.35
N ALA A 584 -5.24 -7.16 3.08
CA ALA A 584 -5.12 -8.50 2.49
C ALA A 584 -3.83 -9.22 2.91
N ALA A 585 -2.78 -8.47 3.23
CA ALA A 585 -1.52 -9.02 3.75
C ALA A 585 -1.53 -9.28 5.26
N ASP A 586 -2.52 -8.76 6.00
CA ASP A 586 -2.62 -8.95 7.45
C ASP A 586 -2.92 -10.41 7.80
N THR A 587 -1.96 -11.08 8.45
CA THR A 587 -2.03 -12.51 8.77
C THR A 587 -2.71 -12.82 10.10
N ARG A 588 -3.05 -11.79 10.90
CA ARG A 588 -3.75 -11.93 12.17
C ARG A 588 -5.12 -12.58 11.99
N GLU A 589 -5.50 -13.48 12.90
CA GLU A 589 -6.80 -14.17 12.81
C GLU A 589 -7.95 -13.15 12.89
N ARG A 590 -8.89 -13.20 11.94
CA ARG A 590 -10.05 -12.26 11.87
C ARG A 590 -9.66 -10.79 11.81
N ALA A 591 -8.45 -10.47 11.36
CA ALA A 591 -8.07 -9.08 11.17
C ALA A 591 -8.65 -8.48 9.89
N SER A 592 -9.02 -9.29 8.90
CA SER A 592 -9.44 -8.79 7.58
C SER A 592 -10.46 -9.69 6.90
N ILE A 593 -11.43 -9.10 6.21
CA ILE A 593 -12.38 -9.83 5.33
C ILE A 593 -11.68 -10.42 4.12
N ALA A 594 -10.58 -9.80 3.68
CA ALA A 594 -9.78 -10.32 2.58
C ALA A 594 -9.13 -11.67 2.94
N VAL A 595 -8.93 -11.96 4.22
CA VAL A 595 -8.38 -13.25 4.68
C VAL A 595 -9.53 -14.15 5.11
N LYS A 596 -9.73 -15.26 4.40
CA LYS A 596 -10.69 -16.27 4.83
C LYS A 596 -10.22 -16.77 6.21
N ALA A 597 -10.94 -16.43 7.27
CA ALA A 597 -10.78 -17.11 8.54
C ALA A 597 -10.84 -18.60 8.22
N GLY A 598 -9.78 -19.34 8.59
CA GLY A 598 -9.78 -20.79 8.45
C GLY A 598 -11.12 -21.26 9.01
N GLY A 599 -11.95 -21.83 8.13
CA GLY A 599 -13.31 -22.17 8.51
C GLY A 599 -13.24 -22.96 9.81
N LYS A 600 -14.17 -22.73 10.73
CA LYS A 600 -14.44 -23.73 11.76
C LYS A 600 -14.56 -25.06 11.01
N ILE A 601 -13.59 -25.93 11.22
CA ILE A 601 -13.73 -27.35 10.92
C ILE A 601 -14.71 -27.88 11.97
#